data_AF-A0A9E3WV82-F1
#
_entry.id   AF-A0A9E3WV82-F1
#
_cell.length_a   1.000
_cell.length_b   1.000
_cell.length_c   1.000
_cell.angle_alpha   90.00
_cell.angle_beta   90.00
_cell.angle_gamma   90.00
#
_symmetry.space_group_name_H-M   'P 1'
#
loop_
_entity.id
_entity.type
_entity.pdbx_description
1 polymer ?
#
loop_
_entity_poly.entity_id
_entity_poly.type
_entity_poly.pdbx_seq_one_letter_code
_entity_poly.pdbx_strand_id
1 'polypeptide(L)'
;MVLLLALLVAAPGCASHDWVTCRKAPRNPLVGPLRLLSDAGPQATPRTEQFLRQSDLQDAAQLAPHEMLAQLQERVADEPTPDGMYAIAELAYIEGFKAQQRGDKSLALDMYSASVAHAYMYLLDERFAASRNAYDPQYRRACELYNTGLEGTLRIVTDGGRLRPGEVLRVTAGQHEFDVQVAMRGRWNLDEIERFEFASDYEVNGLVNHNHTFGLGVPLIAIRKTGATSDAVEQFYPPGVTLPITAFLRVNPHRRYGPRAEDEAGGQTVGSCVLELYDPLDATEIVAENRRVPLESDLSVPLAYFLNQPAFREGSSRNIAYLGFLNPNAGQQVEGLYMLEPYDPKKIPVVLVHGLASSPVTWTDMYNDLRSDPDIRKSYQFWFYFYPTGQPFWVSGQQFRRELADALAVLDPQGDAQPLDQIVLVGHSMGGLVSRLQTLDSREDYWHLVSDASPEELQG
;
A
#
# COMPACT_ATOMS: atom_id res chain seq x y z
N MET A 1 8.53 48.12 -45.68
CA MET A 1 7.77 47.59 -44.53
C MET A 1 8.08 46.11 -44.40
N VAL A 2 8.85 45.77 -43.38
CA VAL A 2 9.33 44.40 -43.10
C VAL A 2 8.18 43.60 -42.51
N LEU A 3 7.80 42.49 -43.14
CA LEU A 3 6.89 41.49 -42.56
C LEU A 3 7.69 40.61 -41.58
N LEU A 4 7.42 40.75 -40.28
CA LEU A 4 7.76 39.73 -39.29
C LEU A 4 6.72 38.60 -39.40
N LEU A 5 7.11 37.45 -39.95
CA LEU A 5 6.44 36.19 -39.66
C LEU A 5 7.10 35.59 -38.41
N ALA A 6 6.38 35.59 -37.30
CA ALA A 6 6.79 34.90 -36.10
C ALA A 6 6.77 33.38 -36.36
N LEU A 7 7.95 32.75 -36.31
CA LEU A 7 8.06 31.30 -36.17
C LEU A 7 7.45 30.91 -34.81
N LEU A 8 6.29 30.26 -34.85
CA LEU A 8 5.83 29.40 -33.76
C LEU A 8 6.76 28.20 -33.71
N VAL A 9 7.81 28.29 -32.90
CA VAL A 9 8.59 27.13 -32.47
C VAL A 9 7.65 26.28 -31.62
N ALA A 10 7.10 25.23 -32.22
CA ALA A 10 6.51 24.13 -31.48
C ALA A 10 7.64 23.45 -30.70
N ALA A 11 7.80 23.80 -29.42
CA ALA A 11 8.60 23.01 -28.51
C ALA A 11 7.95 21.62 -28.38
N PRO A 12 8.67 20.51 -28.57
CA PRO A 12 8.16 19.19 -28.28
C PRO A 12 8.19 19.01 -26.76
N GLY A 13 7.23 19.61 -26.09
CA GLY A 13 7.05 19.54 -24.65
C GLY A 13 5.89 18.63 -24.26
N CYS A 14 5.72 17.49 -24.93
CA CYS A 14 4.81 16.44 -24.47
C CYS A 14 5.61 15.37 -23.73
N ALA A 15 6.24 15.75 -22.62
CA ALA A 15 6.66 14.75 -21.64
C ALA A 15 5.40 14.34 -20.88
N SER A 16 4.75 13.25 -21.29
CA SER A 16 3.80 12.58 -20.40
C SER A 16 4.59 12.16 -19.17
N HIS A 17 4.40 12.81 -18.02
CA HIS A 17 5.04 12.35 -16.79
C HIS A 17 4.35 11.06 -16.35
N ASP A 18 5.13 10.01 -16.17
CA ASP A 18 4.66 8.79 -15.53
C ASP A 18 4.48 9.09 -14.05
N TRP A 19 3.34 8.71 -13.48
CA TRP A 19 3.08 8.91 -12.06
C TRP A 19 4.07 8.10 -11.21
N VAL A 20 4.50 6.96 -11.74
CA VAL A 20 5.45 6.05 -11.12
C VAL A 20 6.39 5.43 -12.17
N THR A 21 7.64 5.17 -11.79
CA THR A 21 8.60 4.39 -12.59
C THR A 21 9.08 3.18 -11.81
N CYS A 22 9.40 2.09 -12.52
CA CYS A 22 10.03 0.93 -11.91
C CYS A 22 11.53 1.19 -11.71
N ARG A 23 12.03 0.95 -10.51
CA ARG A 23 13.45 1.07 -10.16
C ARG A 23 14.23 -0.09 -10.78
N LYS A 24 15.51 0.14 -11.09
CA LYS A 24 16.41 -0.95 -11.53
C LYS A 24 16.71 -1.97 -10.43
N ALA A 25 16.65 -1.51 -9.18
CA ALA A 25 16.78 -2.34 -7.99
C ALA A 25 15.84 -1.79 -6.91
N PRO A 26 15.26 -2.66 -6.05
CA PRO A 26 14.40 -2.21 -4.97
C PRO A 26 15.11 -1.20 -4.06
N ARG A 27 14.38 -0.23 -3.53
CA ARG A 27 14.90 0.68 -2.50
C ARG A 27 15.27 -0.13 -1.25
N ASN A 28 16.53 -0.03 -0.84
CA ASN A 28 17.04 -0.77 0.32
C ASN A 28 17.79 0.17 1.29
N PRO A 29 17.23 0.45 2.48
CA PRO A 29 17.83 1.38 3.45
C PRO A 29 19.16 0.87 4.04
N LEU A 30 19.47 -0.42 3.94
CA LEU A 30 20.69 -1.02 4.49
C LEU A 30 21.90 -0.91 3.56
N VAL A 31 21.74 -0.44 2.31
CA VAL A 31 22.84 -0.31 1.34
C VAL A 31 23.99 0.53 1.87
N GLY A 32 23.69 1.70 2.44
CA GLY A 32 24.70 2.59 3.02
C GLY A 32 25.27 2.04 4.33
N PRO A 33 24.42 1.79 5.35
CA PRO A 33 24.86 1.33 6.66
C PRO A 33 25.69 0.04 6.69
N LEU A 34 25.34 -0.94 5.85
CA LEU A 34 26.03 -2.23 5.77
C LEU A 34 27.00 -2.31 4.58
N ARG A 35 27.20 -1.19 3.86
CA ARG A 35 28.10 -1.09 2.71
C ARG A 35 27.88 -2.19 1.67
N LEU A 36 26.60 -2.54 1.43
CA LEU A 36 26.20 -3.73 0.66
C LEU A 36 26.78 -3.75 -0.77
N LEU A 37 27.02 -2.57 -1.33
CA LEU A 37 27.50 -2.38 -2.70
C LEU A 37 28.93 -1.80 -2.76
N SER A 38 29.70 -1.85 -1.67
CA SER A 38 31.08 -1.36 -1.65
C SER A 38 32.06 -2.37 -2.25
N ASP A 39 33.22 -1.90 -2.72
CA ASP A 39 34.28 -2.76 -3.29
C ASP A 39 34.81 -3.79 -2.29
N ALA A 40 34.78 -3.45 -1.00
CA ALA A 40 35.18 -4.34 0.09
C ALA A 40 34.07 -5.34 0.49
N GLY A 41 32.91 -5.27 -0.16
CA GLY A 41 31.73 -6.08 0.12
C GLY A 41 30.90 -5.62 1.32
N PRO A 42 29.77 -6.31 1.61
CA PRO A 42 28.94 -6.07 2.79
C PRO A 42 29.73 -6.24 4.09
N GLN A 43 29.54 -5.33 5.05
CA GLN A 43 30.25 -5.30 6.33
C GLN A 43 29.29 -5.18 7.50
N ALA A 44 29.60 -5.89 8.59
CA ALA A 44 28.91 -5.75 9.85
C ALA A 44 29.20 -4.38 10.47
N THR A 45 28.32 -3.94 11.37
CA THR A 45 28.53 -2.68 12.08
C THR A 45 29.57 -2.82 13.20
N PRO A 46 30.21 -1.72 13.63
CA PRO A 46 31.18 -1.76 14.74
C PRO A 46 30.63 -2.36 16.05
N ARG A 47 29.32 -2.24 16.29
CA ARG A 47 28.66 -2.84 17.46
C ARG A 47 28.57 -4.36 17.35
N THR A 48 28.19 -4.89 16.20
CA THR A 48 28.22 -6.33 15.93
C THR A 48 29.64 -6.87 16.05
N GLU A 49 30.63 -6.20 15.46
CA GLU A 49 32.03 -6.58 15.62
C GLU A 49 32.48 -6.55 17.10
N GLN A 50 32.03 -5.56 17.87
CA GLN A 50 32.31 -5.50 19.31
C GLN A 50 31.69 -6.68 20.07
N PHE A 51 30.44 -7.04 19.77
CA PHE A 51 29.78 -8.21 20.34
C PHE A 51 30.55 -9.49 20.02
N LEU A 52 30.98 -9.68 18.77
CA LEU A 52 31.80 -10.83 18.36
C LEU A 52 33.12 -10.87 19.15
N ARG A 53 33.78 -9.72 19.35
CA ARG A 53 35.01 -9.66 20.17
C ARG A 53 34.76 -10.01 21.65
N GLN A 54 33.68 -9.50 22.24
CA GLN A 54 33.34 -9.74 23.64
C GLN A 54 32.88 -11.18 23.90
N SER A 55 32.36 -11.85 22.87
CA SER A 55 31.84 -13.22 22.96
C SER A 55 32.83 -14.29 22.47
N ASP A 56 34.06 -13.91 22.12
CA ASP A 56 35.09 -14.79 21.55
C ASP A 56 34.67 -15.48 20.22
N LEU A 57 33.91 -14.75 19.40
CA LEU A 57 33.36 -15.21 18.11
C LEU A 57 33.89 -14.41 16.92
N GLN A 58 35.10 -13.84 17.03
CA GLN A 58 35.68 -13.00 15.98
C GLN A 58 35.88 -13.76 14.66
N ASP A 59 36.28 -15.03 14.77
CA ASP A 59 36.50 -15.90 13.62
C ASP A 59 35.20 -16.51 13.08
N ALA A 60 34.10 -16.46 13.84
CA ALA A 60 32.81 -17.03 13.43
C ALA A 60 32.29 -16.36 12.14
N ALA A 61 32.56 -15.07 11.94
CA ALA A 61 32.18 -14.34 10.73
C ALA A 61 32.90 -14.82 9.45
N GLN A 62 33.95 -15.64 9.58
CA GLN A 62 34.69 -16.23 8.45
C GLN A 62 34.20 -17.64 8.11
N LEU A 63 33.33 -18.24 8.94
CA LEU A 63 32.80 -19.58 8.74
C LEU A 63 31.77 -19.62 7.61
N ALA A 64 31.39 -20.83 7.20
CA ALA A 64 30.25 -21.00 6.32
C ALA A 64 28.98 -20.41 6.99
N PRO A 65 28.04 -19.81 6.25
CA PRO A 65 26.92 -19.07 6.87
C PRO A 65 26.08 -19.89 7.86
N HIS A 66 25.84 -21.18 7.59
CA HIS A 66 25.13 -22.05 8.53
C HIS A 66 25.95 -22.37 9.79
N GLU A 67 27.27 -22.53 9.66
CA GLU A 67 28.15 -22.76 10.81
C GLU A 67 28.26 -21.50 11.67
N MET A 68 28.42 -20.32 11.03
CA MET A 68 28.38 -19.02 11.67
C MET A 68 27.08 -18.84 12.46
N LEU A 69 25.94 -19.07 11.79
CA LEU A 69 24.63 -18.91 12.42
C LEU A 69 24.46 -19.86 13.61
N ALA A 70 24.86 -21.13 13.47
CA ALA A 70 24.76 -22.13 14.53
C ALA A 70 25.57 -21.74 15.78
N GLN A 71 26.84 -21.32 15.61
CA GLN A 71 27.68 -20.89 16.74
C GLN A 71 27.12 -19.65 17.45
N LEU A 72 26.63 -18.67 16.68
CA LEU A 72 26.01 -17.48 17.28
C LEU A 72 24.72 -17.84 18.04
N GLN A 73 23.90 -18.73 17.48
CA GLN A 73 22.67 -19.20 18.13
C GLN A 73 22.96 -19.99 19.41
N GLU A 74 23.99 -20.83 19.42
CA GLU A 74 24.43 -21.54 20.63
C GLU A 74 24.83 -20.54 21.73
N ARG A 75 25.66 -19.55 21.39
CA ARG A 75 26.08 -18.51 22.34
C ARG A 75 24.90 -17.71 22.91
N VAL A 76 23.94 -17.34 22.06
CA VAL A 76 22.74 -16.59 22.46
C VAL A 76 21.72 -17.45 23.20
N ALA A 77 21.69 -18.76 22.96
CA ALA A 77 20.88 -19.69 23.74
C ALA A 77 21.40 -19.79 25.19
N ASP A 78 22.71 -19.80 25.38
CA ASP A 78 23.34 -19.79 26.70
C ASP A 78 23.15 -18.47 27.44
N GLU A 79 23.32 -17.34 26.75
CA GLU A 79 23.17 -16.00 27.33
C GLU A 79 22.39 -15.08 26.38
N PRO A 80 21.04 -15.04 26.50
CA PRO A 80 20.22 -14.19 25.64
C PRO A 80 20.46 -12.72 25.94
N THR A 81 21.02 -12.00 24.96
CA THR A 81 21.25 -10.55 25.04
C THR A 81 20.64 -9.83 23.84
N PRO A 82 20.21 -8.55 23.99
CA PRO A 82 19.78 -7.75 22.84
C PRO A 82 20.88 -7.64 21.78
N ASP A 83 22.13 -7.43 22.18
CA ASP A 83 23.24 -7.32 21.24
C ASP A 83 23.49 -8.62 20.47
N GLY A 84 23.33 -9.79 21.12
CA GLY A 84 23.40 -11.08 20.45
C GLY A 84 22.28 -11.29 19.42
N MET A 85 21.03 -10.95 19.77
CA MET A 85 19.91 -11.01 18.83
C MET A 85 20.13 -10.09 17.63
N TYR A 86 20.60 -8.87 17.88
CA TYR A 86 20.92 -7.92 16.83
C TYR A 86 22.07 -8.41 15.93
N ALA A 87 23.15 -8.92 16.53
CA ALA A 87 24.32 -9.42 15.81
C ALA A 87 23.95 -10.57 14.86
N ILE A 88 23.15 -11.53 15.33
CA ILE A 88 22.62 -12.60 14.47
C ILE A 88 21.78 -12.01 13.33
N ALA A 89 20.86 -11.08 13.66
CA ALA A 89 19.99 -10.49 12.65
C ALA A 89 20.77 -9.79 11.53
N GLU A 90 21.81 -9.03 11.89
CA GLU A 90 22.65 -8.29 10.96
C GLU A 90 23.54 -9.21 10.11
N LEU A 91 24.23 -10.17 10.72
CA LEU A 91 25.11 -11.09 10.01
C LEU A 91 24.33 -12.03 9.09
N ALA A 92 23.19 -12.53 9.55
CA ALA A 92 22.31 -13.34 8.72
C ALA A 92 21.77 -12.52 7.52
N TYR A 93 21.38 -11.26 7.73
CA TYR A 93 20.98 -10.41 6.60
C TYR A 93 22.12 -10.23 5.57
N ILE A 94 23.34 -9.98 6.04
CA ILE A 94 24.52 -9.83 5.18
C ILE A 94 24.76 -11.09 4.36
N GLU A 95 24.73 -12.27 4.98
CA GLU A 95 24.93 -13.54 4.26
C GLU A 95 23.77 -13.86 3.33
N GLY A 96 22.53 -13.51 3.69
CA GLY A 96 21.37 -13.61 2.82
C GLY A 96 21.49 -12.74 1.57
N PHE A 97 21.93 -11.50 1.74
CA PHE A 97 22.22 -10.60 0.63
C PHE A 97 23.31 -11.15 -0.29
N LYS A 98 24.43 -11.63 0.28
CA LYS A 98 25.51 -12.24 -0.50
C LYS A 98 25.04 -13.49 -1.26
N ALA A 99 24.25 -14.35 -0.62
CA ALA A 99 23.69 -15.55 -1.23
C ALA A 99 22.75 -15.22 -2.39
N GLN A 100 21.87 -14.23 -2.21
CA GLN A 100 20.99 -13.74 -3.27
C GLN A 100 21.77 -13.24 -4.48
N GLN A 101 22.85 -12.47 -4.27
CA GLN A 101 23.69 -11.97 -5.36
C GLN A 101 24.43 -13.09 -6.11
N ARG A 102 24.68 -14.22 -5.46
CA ARG A 102 25.23 -15.44 -6.10
C ARG A 102 24.17 -16.31 -6.77
N GLY A 103 22.89 -15.99 -6.61
CA GLY A 103 21.77 -16.80 -7.10
C GLY A 103 21.41 -18.00 -6.24
N ASP A 104 21.95 -18.10 -5.03
CA ASP A 104 21.65 -19.18 -4.08
C ASP A 104 20.39 -18.86 -3.27
N LYS A 105 19.23 -19.20 -3.83
CA LYS A 105 17.92 -18.88 -3.25
C LYS A 105 17.65 -19.59 -1.93
N SER A 106 18.11 -20.84 -1.78
CA SER A 106 17.90 -21.62 -0.56
C SER A 106 18.65 -20.99 0.60
N LEU A 107 19.94 -20.72 0.42
CA LEU A 107 20.74 -20.08 1.45
C LEU A 107 20.26 -18.65 1.75
N ALA A 108 19.86 -17.89 0.72
CA ALA A 108 19.32 -16.56 0.92
C ALA A 108 18.03 -16.59 1.75
N LEU A 109 17.13 -17.55 1.48
CA LEU A 109 15.89 -17.73 2.23
C LEU A 109 16.17 -18.08 3.70
N ASP A 110 17.09 -19.01 3.96
CA ASP A 110 17.47 -19.41 5.32
C ASP A 110 18.01 -18.21 6.11
N MET A 111 18.93 -17.47 5.49
CA MET A 111 19.63 -16.35 6.12
C MET A 111 18.72 -15.12 6.33
N TYR A 112 17.86 -14.78 5.36
CA TYR A 112 16.86 -13.73 5.58
C TYR A 112 15.82 -14.12 6.64
N SER A 113 15.37 -15.37 6.65
CA SER A 113 14.43 -15.85 7.67
C SER A 113 15.05 -15.80 9.07
N ALA A 114 16.32 -16.17 9.21
CA ALA A 114 17.07 -15.98 10.45
C ALA A 114 17.17 -14.50 10.83
N SER A 115 17.43 -13.61 9.87
CA SER A 115 17.47 -12.16 10.12
C SER A 115 16.13 -11.65 10.69
N VAL A 116 15.02 -11.98 10.04
CA VAL A 116 13.67 -11.59 10.45
C VAL A 116 13.35 -12.09 11.85
N ALA A 117 13.62 -13.37 12.14
CA ALA A 117 13.32 -13.96 13.44
C ALA A 117 14.09 -13.26 14.58
N HIS A 118 15.39 -13.01 14.40
CA HIS A 118 16.21 -12.41 15.46
C HIS A 118 15.98 -10.91 15.60
N ALA A 119 15.67 -10.20 14.50
CA ALA A 119 15.21 -8.83 14.56
C ALA A 119 13.86 -8.72 15.30
N TYR A 120 12.91 -9.63 15.02
CA TYR A 120 11.63 -9.70 15.74
C TYR A 120 11.85 -9.92 17.24
N MET A 121 12.71 -10.88 17.63
CA MET A 121 13.05 -11.13 19.04
C MET A 121 13.69 -9.89 19.70
N TYR A 122 14.67 -9.25 19.05
CA TYR A 122 15.25 -8.00 19.54
C TYR A 122 14.18 -6.91 19.78
N LEU A 123 13.23 -6.77 18.85
CA LEU A 123 12.23 -5.71 18.83
C LEU A 123 11.01 -5.95 19.72
N LEU A 124 10.64 -7.21 19.98
CA LEU A 124 9.35 -7.54 20.59
C LEU A 124 9.44 -8.46 21.81
N ASP A 125 10.47 -9.27 21.98
CA ASP A 125 10.59 -10.19 23.12
C ASP A 125 10.57 -9.43 24.46
N GLU A 126 9.76 -9.89 25.41
CA GLU A 126 9.59 -9.25 26.72
C GLU A 126 10.87 -9.29 27.55
N ARG A 127 11.76 -10.28 27.34
CA ARG A 127 13.05 -10.41 28.05
C ARG A 127 13.91 -9.17 27.91
N PHE A 128 13.78 -8.45 26.79
CA PHE A 128 14.59 -7.27 26.47
C PHE A 128 13.82 -5.96 26.68
N ALA A 129 12.60 -6.00 27.23
CA ALA A 129 11.75 -4.82 27.35
C ALA A 129 12.41 -3.67 28.14
N ALA A 130 13.18 -3.99 29.19
CA ALA A 130 13.82 -3.01 30.05
C ALA A 130 15.10 -2.38 29.45
N SER A 131 15.81 -3.10 28.56
CA SER A 131 17.06 -2.64 27.93
C SER A 131 16.84 -2.01 26.56
N ARG A 132 15.67 -2.24 25.93
CA ARG A 132 15.33 -1.74 24.61
C ARG A 132 15.12 -0.22 24.63
N ASN A 133 15.84 0.48 23.76
CA ASN A 133 15.75 1.93 23.64
C ASN A 133 15.40 2.34 22.20
N ALA A 134 14.18 2.87 21.99
CA ALA A 134 13.73 3.32 20.67
C ALA A 134 14.52 4.52 20.12
N TYR A 135 15.26 5.24 20.97
CA TYR A 135 16.15 6.34 20.57
C TYR A 135 17.55 5.86 20.16
N ASP A 136 17.86 4.58 20.34
CA ASP A 136 19.13 4.02 19.89
C ASP A 136 19.09 3.78 18.37
N PRO A 137 20.07 4.26 17.58
CA PRO A 137 20.17 3.95 16.15
C PRO A 137 20.13 2.45 15.82
N GLN A 138 20.60 1.58 16.72
CA GLN A 138 20.52 0.13 16.57
C GLN A 138 19.07 -0.37 16.56
N TYR A 139 18.17 0.28 17.32
CA TYR A 139 16.75 -0.04 17.30
C TYR A 139 16.14 0.22 15.93
N ARG A 140 16.42 1.39 15.34
CA ARG A 140 15.98 1.70 13.97
C ARG A 140 16.53 0.70 12.96
N ARG A 141 17.80 0.31 13.11
CA ARG A 141 18.42 -0.68 12.20
C ARG A 141 17.83 -2.07 12.36
N ALA A 142 17.44 -2.48 13.57
CA ALA A 142 16.71 -3.71 13.79
C ALA A 142 15.35 -3.71 13.06
N CYS A 143 14.62 -2.58 13.07
CA CYS A 143 13.40 -2.44 12.25
C CYS A 143 13.72 -2.61 10.76
N GLU A 144 14.78 -1.99 10.27
CA GLU A 144 15.20 -2.11 8.86
C GLU A 144 15.59 -3.54 8.51
N LEU A 145 16.37 -4.23 9.34
CA LEU A 145 16.72 -5.64 9.18
C LEU A 145 15.48 -6.54 9.12
N TYR A 146 14.51 -6.32 10.01
CA TYR A 146 13.22 -7.03 9.97
C TYR A 146 12.47 -6.76 8.66
N ASN A 147 12.29 -5.49 8.27
CA ASN A 147 11.53 -5.12 7.07
C ASN A 147 12.21 -5.64 5.79
N THR A 148 13.49 -5.38 5.60
CA THR A 148 14.22 -5.78 4.38
C THR A 148 14.47 -7.29 4.33
N GLY A 149 14.71 -7.92 5.49
CA GLY A 149 14.80 -9.38 5.58
C GLY A 149 13.48 -10.04 5.20
N LEU A 150 12.36 -9.51 5.70
CA LEU A 150 11.03 -10.03 5.37
C LEU A 150 10.73 -9.84 3.88
N GLU A 151 11.04 -8.68 3.33
CA GLU A 151 10.90 -8.43 1.89
C GLU A 151 11.75 -9.41 1.07
N GLY A 152 13.01 -9.64 1.46
CA GLY A 152 13.90 -10.62 0.83
C GLY A 152 13.31 -12.04 0.85
N THR A 153 12.82 -12.49 2.01
CA THR A 153 12.10 -13.77 2.15
C THR A 153 10.88 -13.83 1.23
N LEU A 154 10.01 -12.82 1.25
CA LEU A 154 8.80 -12.80 0.41
C LEU A 154 9.13 -12.84 -1.08
N ARG A 155 10.15 -12.12 -1.53
CA ARG A 155 10.60 -12.13 -2.94
C ARG A 155 11.10 -13.50 -3.39
N ILE A 156 11.82 -14.22 -2.52
CA ILE A 156 12.32 -15.56 -2.85
C ILE A 156 11.19 -16.58 -2.87
N VAL A 157 10.31 -16.56 -1.88
CA VAL A 157 9.21 -17.54 -1.76
C VAL A 157 8.17 -17.35 -2.87
N THR A 158 8.05 -16.13 -3.41
CA THR A 158 7.06 -15.79 -4.45
C THR A 158 7.63 -15.85 -5.87
N ASP A 159 8.79 -16.50 -6.07
CA ASP A 159 9.57 -16.56 -7.31
C ASP A 159 8.69 -16.65 -8.57
N GLY A 160 8.50 -15.51 -9.24
CA GLY A 160 7.46 -15.31 -10.26
C GLY A 160 6.46 -14.19 -9.98
N GLY A 161 6.60 -13.48 -8.86
CA GLY A 161 6.01 -12.16 -8.60
C GLY A 161 4.55 -12.15 -8.15
N ARG A 162 4.06 -13.20 -7.48
CA ARG A 162 2.69 -13.19 -6.96
C ARG A 162 2.64 -13.83 -5.58
N LEU A 163 2.58 -13.01 -4.52
CA LEU A 163 1.93 -13.42 -3.27
C LEU A 163 0.48 -13.76 -3.63
N ARG A 164 0.09 -15.04 -3.55
CA ARG A 164 -1.27 -15.43 -3.88
C ARG A 164 -2.14 -15.42 -2.61
N PRO A 165 -3.33 -14.82 -2.69
CA PRO A 165 -4.32 -14.91 -1.62
C PRO A 165 -4.58 -16.36 -1.19
N GLY A 166 -4.58 -16.61 0.13
CA GLY A 166 -4.96 -17.90 0.71
C GLY A 166 -3.89 -19.01 0.67
N GLU A 167 -2.69 -18.73 0.17
CA GLU A 167 -1.60 -19.71 0.12
C GLU A 167 -0.96 -19.92 1.51
N VAL A 168 -0.66 -21.17 1.87
CA VAL A 168 0.21 -21.49 3.01
C VAL A 168 1.63 -21.60 2.48
N LEU A 169 2.50 -20.67 2.87
CA LEU A 169 3.89 -20.70 2.44
C LEU A 169 4.66 -21.60 3.40
N ARG A 170 5.23 -22.70 2.89
CA ARG A 170 6.15 -23.52 3.68
C ARG A 170 7.56 -22.97 3.51
N VAL A 171 8.14 -22.50 4.61
CA VAL A 171 9.48 -21.93 4.65
C VAL A 171 10.39 -22.85 5.45
N THR A 172 11.47 -23.30 4.85
CA THR A 172 12.56 -23.97 5.58
C THR A 172 13.54 -22.89 6.02
N ALA A 173 13.90 -22.89 7.30
CA ALA A 173 14.96 -22.06 7.85
C ALA A 173 15.94 -22.97 8.62
N GLY A 174 17.03 -23.37 7.96
CA GLY A 174 17.99 -24.35 8.47
C GLY A 174 17.37 -25.75 8.58
N GLN A 175 17.28 -26.31 9.80
CA GLN A 175 16.70 -27.65 10.04
C GLN A 175 15.18 -27.62 10.39
N HIS A 176 14.57 -26.43 10.42
CA HIS A 176 13.18 -26.26 10.84
C HIS A 176 12.29 -25.89 9.64
N GLU A 177 11.11 -26.50 9.57
CA GLU A 177 10.05 -26.10 8.66
C GLU A 177 9.05 -25.19 9.38
N PHE A 178 8.53 -24.20 8.68
CA PHE A 178 7.50 -23.28 9.15
C PHE A 178 6.33 -23.27 8.17
N ASP A 179 5.12 -23.45 8.70
CA ASP A 179 3.91 -23.17 7.95
C ASP A 179 3.52 -21.71 8.21
N VAL A 180 3.56 -20.90 7.15
CA VAL A 180 3.19 -19.48 7.19
C VAL A 180 1.77 -19.33 6.65
N GLN A 181 0.82 -19.02 7.52
CA GLN A 181 -0.55 -18.70 7.13
C GLN A 181 -0.63 -17.23 6.69
N VAL A 182 -1.22 -16.95 5.53
CA VAL A 182 -1.51 -15.59 5.08
C VAL A 182 -2.89 -15.16 5.56
N ALA A 183 -2.99 -13.99 6.21
CA ALA A 183 -4.23 -13.45 6.73
C ALA A 183 -4.38 -11.96 6.38
N MET A 184 -5.49 -11.57 5.77
CA MET A 184 -5.81 -10.16 5.53
C MET A 184 -6.49 -9.54 6.75
N ARG A 185 -6.08 -8.31 7.05
CA ARG A 185 -6.52 -7.47 8.16
C ARG A 185 -6.91 -6.10 7.60
N GLY A 186 -8.08 -6.05 6.99
CA GLY A 186 -8.64 -4.83 6.40
C GLY A 186 -10.06 -5.08 5.92
N ARG A 187 -10.68 -4.06 5.32
CA ARG A 187 -12.04 -4.15 4.78
C ARG A 187 -12.17 -4.95 3.48
N TRP A 188 -11.08 -5.18 2.76
CA TRP A 188 -11.05 -6.03 1.57
C TRP A 188 -10.79 -7.49 1.88
N ASN A 189 -11.36 -8.39 1.07
CA ASN A 189 -11.06 -9.81 1.15
C ASN A 189 -9.83 -10.18 0.29
N LEU A 190 -9.10 -11.18 0.77
CA LEU A 190 -7.98 -11.78 0.04
C LEU A 190 -8.38 -12.21 -1.37
N ASP A 191 -9.56 -12.81 -1.54
CA ASP A 191 -10.02 -13.34 -2.81
C ASP A 191 -10.29 -12.24 -3.86
N GLU A 192 -10.39 -10.98 -3.45
CA GLU A 192 -10.56 -9.84 -4.35
C GLU A 192 -9.24 -9.34 -4.93
N ILE A 193 -8.11 -9.77 -4.37
CA ILE A 193 -6.79 -9.34 -4.81
C ILE A 193 -6.29 -10.24 -5.95
N GLU A 194 -5.85 -9.64 -7.05
CA GLU A 194 -5.27 -10.35 -8.19
C GLU A 194 -3.81 -10.74 -7.92
N ARG A 195 -3.04 -9.78 -7.38
CA ARG A 195 -1.63 -9.93 -7.02
C ARG A 195 -1.18 -8.79 -6.10
N PHE A 196 0.01 -8.97 -5.53
CA PHE A 196 0.73 -7.93 -4.81
C PHE A 196 2.03 -7.58 -5.54
N GLU A 197 2.41 -6.31 -5.48
CA GLU A 197 3.72 -5.81 -5.90
C GLU A 197 4.41 -5.17 -4.68
N PHE A 198 5.73 -5.05 -4.68
CA PHE A 198 6.45 -4.39 -3.59
C PHE A 198 6.55 -2.89 -3.85
N ALA A 199 6.17 -2.05 -2.86
CA ALA A 199 6.25 -0.61 -3.04
C ALA A 199 7.70 -0.13 -3.25
N SER A 200 8.67 -0.86 -2.70
CA SER A 200 10.11 -0.58 -2.84
C SER A 200 10.63 -0.72 -4.28
N ASP A 201 9.89 -1.37 -5.18
CA ASP A 201 10.23 -1.47 -6.61
C ASP A 201 9.95 -0.20 -7.39
N TYR A 202 9.25 0.76 -6.78
CA TYR A 202 8.68 1.90 -7.48
C TYR A 202 9.24 3.24 -6.97
N GLU A 203 9.30 4.20 -7.88
CA GLU A 203 9.64 5.59 -7.62
C GLU A 203 8.50 6.49 -8.08
N VAL A 204 7.99 7.31 -7.15
CA VAL A 204 6.92 8.26 -7.43
C VAL A 204 7.52 9.50 -8.11
N ASN A 205 7.00 9.88 -9.27
CA ASN A 205 7.49 11.06 -10.02
C ASN A 205 6.40 12.12 -10.26
N GLY A 206 5.11 11.73 -10.24
CA GLY A 206 3.99 12.62 -10.59
C GLY A 206 3.25 13.26 -9.41
N LEU A 207 3.46 12.77 -8.19
CA LEU A 207 2.85 13.34 -6.97
C LEU A 207 3.79 14.38 -6.35
N VAL A 208 3.24 15.49 -5.87
CA VAL A 208 4.03 16.55 -5.22
C VAL A 208 4.64 16.05 -3.91
N ASN A 209 3.87 15.29 -3.13
CA ASN A 209 4.26 14.78 -1.82
C ASN A 209 4.26 13.24 -1.79
N HIS A 210 5.23 12.67 -1.08
CA HIS A 210 5.32 11.23 -0.81
C HIS A 210 4.95 10.95 0.64
N ASN A 211 3.78 10.34 0.85
CA ASN A 211 3.26 9.96 2.16
C ASN A 211 3.69 8.53 2.52
N HIS A 212 4.84 8.42 3.19
CA HIS A 212 5.42 7.19 3.75
C HIS A 212 5.56 7.32 5.28
N THR A 213 5.14 6.29 6.02
CA THR A 213 5.26 6.23 7.48
C THR A 213 6.21 5.11 7.89
N PHE A 214 7.14 5.40 8.80
CA PHE A 214 8.09 4.42 9.30
C PHE A 214 7.48 3.50 10.38
N GLY A 215 7.81 2.21 10.34
CA GLY A 215 7.33 1.23 11.30
C GLY A 215 7.91 -0.17 11.05
N LEU A 216 7.17 -1.21 11.41
CA LEU A 216 7.46 -2.60 11.06
C LEU A 216 6.54 -3.12 9.97
N GLY A 217 7.10 -3.96 9.10
CA GLY A 217 6.42 -4.59 7.98
C GLY A 217 6.92 -4.09 6.62
N VAL A 218 6.44 -4.76 5.57
CA VAL A 218 6.82 -4.50 4.18
C VAL A 218 5.64 -3.82 3.47
N PRO A 219 5.79 -2.57 2.99
CA PRO A 219 4.77 -1.93 2.16
C PRO A 219 4.62 -2.62 0.80
N LEU A 220 3.39 -2.96 0.47
CA LEU A 220 2.96 -3.62 -0.76
C LEU A 220 1.89 -2.77 -1.47
N ILE A 221 1.77 -3.01 -2.78
CA ILE A 221 0.65 -2.57 -3.61
C ILE A 221 -0.22 -3.80 -3.83
N ALA A 222 -1.46 -3.81 -3.33
CA ALA A 222 -2.41 -4.84 -3.70
C ALA A 222 -3.22 -4.39 -4.92
N ILE A 223 -3.19 -5.17 -5.99
CA ILE A 223 -3.95 -4.89 -7.22
C ILE A 223 -5.23 -5.70 -7.17
N ARG A 224 -6.37 -5.03 -7.22
CA ARG A 224 -7.68 -5.66 -7.12
C ARG A 224 -8.14 -6.24 -8.47
N LYS A 225 -8.87 -7.35 -8.44
CA LYS A 225 -9.60 -7.90 -9.58
C LYS A 225 -10.74 -6.95 -9.98
N THR A 226 -10.99 -6.80 -11.28
CA THR A 226 -12.19 -6.10 -11.77
C THR A 226 -13.40 -7.02 -11.63
N GLY A 227 -14.51 -6.52 -11.07
CA GLY A 227 -15.70 -7.35 -10.86
C GLY A 227 -15.46 -8.43 -9.82
N ALA A 228 -14.67 -8.13 -8.77
CA ALA A 228 -14.22 -9.13 -7.82
C ALA A 228 -15.40 -9.72 -7.01
N THR A 229 -16.48 -8.94 -6.87
CA THR A 229 -17.71 -9.34 -6.19
C THR A 229 -18.91 -9.14 -7.12
N SER A 230 -19.99 -9.87 -6.85
CA SER A 230 -21.29 -9.62 -7.47
C SER A 230 -22.10 -8.54 -6.74
N ASP A 231 -21.52 -7.93 -5.71
CA ASP A 231 -22.21 -6.97 -4.86
C ASP A 231 -22.44 -5.67 -5.62
N ALA A 232 -23.58 -5.02 -5.38
CA ALA A 232 -23.95 -3.80 -6.09
C ALA A 232 -22.96 -2.65 -5.84
N VAL A 233 -22.18 -2.70 -4.75
CA VAL A 233 -21.13 -1.72 -4.46
C VAL A 233 -19.99 -1.75 -5.48
N GLU A 234 -19.79 -2.88 -6.19
CA GLU A 234 -18.73 -3.07 -7.18
C GLU A 234 -18.75 -2.01 -8.28
N GLN A 235 -19.95 -1.52 -8.65
CA GLN A 235 -20.12 -0.53 -9.72
C GLN A 235 -19.41 0.81 -9.43
N PHE A 236 -19.11 1.10 -8.16
CA PHE A 236 -18.45 2.32 -7.73
C PHE A 236 -16.92 2.18 -7.64
N TYR A 237 -16.35 1.02 -7.94
CA TYR A 237 -14.90 0.83 -7.95
C TYR A 237 -14.35 0.83 -9.37
N PRO A 238 -13.37 1.68 -9.69
CA PRO A 238 -12.76 1.66 -11.01
C PRO A 238 -11.96 0.36 -11.22
N PRO A 239 -11.88 -0.16 -12.45
CA PRO A 239 -11.08 -1.33 -12.77
C PRO A 239 -9.62 -1.19 -12.32
N GLY A 240 -9.07 -2.24 -11.72
CA GLY A 240 -7.67 -2.27 -11.32
C GLY A 240 -7.29 -1.27 -10.22
N VAL A 241 -8.24 -0.86 -9.36
CA VAL A 241 -7.95 -0.08 -8.16
C VAL A 241 -6.84 -0.76 -7.35
N THR A 242 -5.90 0.05 -6.84
CA THR A 242 -4.80 -0.43 -6.02
C THR A 242 -4.95 0.03 -4.59
N LEU A 243 -4.46 -0.78 -3.67
CA LEU A 243 -4.60 -0.56 -2.24
C LEU A 243 -3.23 -0.59 -1.58
N PRO A 244 -2.96 0.33 -0.64
CA PRO A 244 -1.79 0.21 0.21
C PRO A 244 -1.97 -0.97 1.16
N ILE A 245 -0.94 -1.80 1.32
CA ILE A 245 -0.94 -2.92 2.26
C ILE A 245 0.40 -2.98 2.98
N THR A 246 0.41 -3.34 4.26
CA THR A 246 1.62 -3.64 5.01
C THR A 246 1.64 -5.12 5.37
N ALA A 247 2.63 -5.86 4.88
CA ALA A 247 2.86 -7.23 5.28
C ALA A 247 3.70 -7.30 6.57
N PHE A 248 3.17 -7.93 7.61
CA PHE A 248 3.81 -8.12 8.90
C PHE A 248 3.86 -9.62 9.23
N LEU A 249 5.06 -10.17 9.42
CA LEU A 249 5.23 -11.56 9.82
C LEU A 249 5.25 -11.66 11.35
N ARG A 250 4.24 -12.30 11.91
CA ARG A 250 4.17 -12.66 13.32
C ARG A 250 4.77 -14.06 13.51
N VAL A 251 5.79 -14.13 14.35
CA VAL A 251 6.45 -15.39 14.72
C VAL A 251 5.85 -15.88 16.02
N ASN A 252 5.17 -17.03 16.02
CA ASN A 252 4.69 -17.67 17.25
C ASN A 252 5.64 -18.80 17.67
N PRO A 253 6.58 -18.58 18.60
CA PRO A 253 7.51 -19.62 19.02
C PRO A 253 6.85 -20.77 19.82
N HIS A 254 5.59 -20.61 20.25
CA HIS A 254 4.93 -21.54 21.18
C HIS A 254 3.64 -22.21 20.67
N ARG A 255 3.20 -21.92 19.43
CA ARG A 255 1.97 -22.50 18.87
C ARG A 255 2.31 -23.61 17.87
N ARG A 256 2.19 -24.87 18.29
CA ARG A 256 2.15 -26.02 17.36
C ARG A 256 0.75 -26.13 16.77
N TYR A 257 0.62 -26.29 15.46
CA TYR A 257 -0.64 -26.66 14.83
C TYR A 257 -0.65 -28.17 14.59
N GLY A 258 -1.55 -28.89 15.28
CA GLY A 258 -1.71 -30.33 15.14
C GLY A 258 -2.23 -30.98 16.43
N PRO A 259 -3.18 -31.93 16.36
CA PRO A 259 -3.69 -32.61 17.55
C PRO A 259 -2.57 -33.43 18.19
N ARG A 260 -2.55 -33.38 19.52
CA ARG A 260 -1.69 -34.20 20.37
C ARG A 260 -2.04 -35.67 20.13
N ALA A 261 -1.26 -36.36 19.32
CA ALA A 261 -1.14 -37.80 19.38
C ALA A 261 0.19 -38.08 20.09
N GLU A 262 0.11 -38.81 21.19
CA GLU A 262 1.23 -39.62 21.68
C GLU A 262 1.74 -40.48 20.50
N ASP A 263 3.07 -40.59 20.36
CA ASP A 263 3.87 -41.49 19.52
C ASP A 263 5.04 -40.70 18.87
N GLU A 264 6.25 -40.81 19.41
CA GLU A 264 7.29 -41.77 19.04
C GLU A 264 8.01 -41.44 17.71
N ALA A 265 9.33 -41.28 17.82
CA ALA A 265 10.35 -41.21 16.75
C ALA A 265 10.30 -40.06 15.72
N GLY A 266 11.13 -39.03 15.96
CA GLY A 266 11.87 -38.35 14.87
C GLY A 266 11.16 -37.28 14.03
N GLY A 267 9.93 -36.85 14.37
CA GLY A 267 9.23 -35.79 13.61
C GLY A 267 9.80 -34.38 13.84
N GLN A 268 10.22 -33.71 12.76
CA GLN A 268 10.63 -32.30 12.77
C GLN A 268 9.54 -31.41 13.41
N THR A 269 9.94 -30.52 14.32
CA THR A 269 9.01 -29.56 14.94
C THR A 269 8.69 -28.46 13.92
N VAL A 270 7.46 -28.41 13.41
CA VAL A 270 7.00 -27.33 12.53
C VAL A 270 6.60 -26.12 13.36
N GLY A 271 7.26 -24.98 13.15
CA GLY A 271 6.90 -23.71 13.77
C GLY A 271 5.68 -23.07 13.10
N SER A 272 4.92 -22.25 13.83
CA SER A 272 3.76 -21.51 13.31
C SER A 272 4.09 -20.04 13.12
N CYS A 273 3.94 -19.54 11.89
CA CYS A 273 4.02 -18.12 11.59
C CYS A 273 2.73 -17.65 10.90
N VAL A 274 2.40 -16.37 11.04
CA VAL A 274 1.28 -15.76 10.33
C VAL A 274 1.79 -14.50 9.63
N LEU A 275 1.65 -14.47 8.30
CA LEU A 275 1.85 -13.27 7.49
C LEU A 275 0.54 -12.47 7.48
N GLU A 276 0.49 -11.43 8.29
CA GLU A 276 -0.66 -10.54 8.39
C GLU A 276 -0.53 -9.39 7.40
N LEU A 277 -1.53 -9.19 6.54
CA LEU A 277 -1.59 -8.12 5.55
C LEU A 277 -2.55 -7.05 6.04
N TYR A 278 -2.02 -5.93 6.52
CA TYR A 278 -2.81 -4.83 7.09
C TYR A 278 -3.12 -3.75 6.05
N ASP A 279 -4.35 -3.25 6.05
CA ASP A 279 -4.68 -1.99 5.38
C ASP A 279 -4.25 -0.81 6.28
N PRO A 280 -3.23 -0.02 5.88
CA PRO A 280 -2.73 1.08 6.70
C PRO A 280 -3.71 2.25 6.81
N LEU A 281 -4.79 2.28 6.01
CA LEU A 281 -5.88 3.24 6.15
C LEU A 281 -6.84 2.90 7.29
N ASP A 282 -6.87 1.62 7.70
CA ASP A 282 -7.67 1.12 8.82
C ASP A 282 -6.82 0.98 10.11
N ALA A 283 -5.58 0.52 9.98
CA ALA A 283 -4.68 0.28 11.10
C ALA A 283 -3.26 0.80 10.82
N THR A 284 -2.84 1.85 11.53
CA THR A 284 -1.44 2.32 11.51
C THR A 284 -0.56 1.72 12.58
N GLU A 285 -1.17 1.05 13.55
CA GLU A 285 -0.47 0.34 14.62
C GLU A 285 -1.19 -0.97 14.95
N ILE A 286 -0.43 -1.93 15.44
CA ILE A 286 -0.93 -3.23 15.89
C ILE A 286 -0.42 -3.53 17.29
N VAL A 287 -1.06 -4.49 17.95
CA VAL A 287 -0.52 -5.09 19.17
C VAL A 287 0.25 -6.36 18.81
N ALA A 288 1.53 -6.41 19.17
CA ALA A 288 2.36 -7.61 19.06
C ALA A 288 3.18 -7.80 20.34
N GLU A 289 3.13 -9.01 20.93
CA GLU A 289 3.75 -9.33 22.22
C GLU A 289 3.45 -8.27 23.31
N ASN A 290 2.17 -7.92 23.49
CA ASN A 290 1.69 -6.88 24.41
C ASN A 290 2.25 -5.46 24.17
N ARG A 291 2.82 -5.19 22.99
CA ARG A 291 3.37 -3.88 22.62
C ARG A 291 2.62 -3.27 21.45
N ARG A 292 2.45 -1.95 21.47
CA ARG A 292 2.02 -1.19 20.29
C ARG A 292 3.19 -1.06 19.32
N VAL A 293 2.96 -1.50 18.11
CA VAL A 293 3.94 -1.53 17.02
C VAL A 293 3.38 -0.68 15.88
N PRO A 294 4.02 0.45 15.52
CA PRO A 294 3.65 1.18 14.32
C PRO A 294 3.96 0.34 13.08
N LEU A 295 3.05 0.33 12.12
CA LEU A 295 3.24 -0.34 10.84
C LEU A 295 3.97 0.58 9.86
N GLU A 296 4.92 0.02 9.11
CA GLU A 296 5.52 0.75 7.99
C GLU A 296 4.53 0.77 6.82
N SER A 297 4.24 1.93 6.25
CA SER A 297 3.25 2.05 5.17
C SER A 297 3.66 3.05 4.11
N ASP A 298 3.24 2.81 2.87
CA ASP A 298 3.39 3.72 1.74
C ASP A 298 2.02 3.93 1.09
N LEU A 299 1.45 5.12 1.25
CA LEU A 299 0.15 5.43 0.65
C LEU A 299 0.33 5.90 -0.79
N SER A 300 1.38 6.68 -1.09
CA SER A 300 1.55 7.34 -2.38
C SER A 300 1.92 6.39 -3.51
N VAL A 301 2.76 5.38 -3.28
CA VAL A 301 3.18 4.44 -4.32
C VAL A 301 2.01 3.67 -4.94
N PRO A 302 1.09 3.04 -4.17
CA PRO A 302 -0.11 2.41 -4.73
C PRO A 302 -0.95 3.36 -5.58
N LEU A 303 -1.19 4.59 -5.11
CA LEU A 303 -1.96 5.59 -5.86
C LEU A 303 -1.26 5.98 -7.17
N ALA A 304 0.04 6.27 -7.12
CA ALA A 304 0.82 6.58 -8.30
C ALA A 304 0.81 5.41 -9.31
N TYR A 305 0.86 4.17 -8.82
CA TYR A 305 0.74 2.98 -9.65
C TYR A 305 -0.63 2.90 -10.35
N PHE A 306 -1.73 3.14 -9.62
CA PHE A 306 -3.07 3.18 -10.19
C PHE A 306 -3.20 4.25 -11.28
N LEU A 307 -2.70 5.45 -11.02
CA LEU A 307 -2.76 6.57 -11.97
C LEU A 307 -1.88 6.36 -13.20
N ASN A 308 -0.88 5.47 -13.12
CA ASN A 308 -0.02 5.13 -14.25
C ASN A 308 -0.67 4.18 -15.27
N GLN A 309 -1.90 3.73 -15.01
CA GLN A 309 -2.68 2.98 -16.00
C GLN A 309 -3.01 3.84 -17.22
N PRO A 310 -3.09 3.28 -18.45
CA PRO A 310 -3.31 4.03 -19.67
C PRO A 310 -4.52 4.98 -19.66
N ALA A 311 -5.57 4.63 -18.93
CA ALA A 311 -6.78 5.45 -18.78
C ALA A 311 -6.55 6.74 -17.98
N PHE A 312 -5.60 6.75 -17.03
CA PHE A 312 -5.41 7.84 -16.07
C PHE A 312 -4.09 8.60 -16.22
N ARG A 313 -3.16 8.11 -17.05
CA ARG A 313 -1.90 8.82 -17.39
C ARG A 313 -2.20 10.23 -17.87
N GLU A 314 -1.36 11.19 -17.50
CA GLU A 314 -1.62 12.63 -17.71
C GLU A 314 -2.00 12.98 -19.16
N GLY A 315 -1.28 12.44 -20.15
CA GLY A 315 -1.60 12.63 -21.57
C GLY A 315 -2.97 12.08 -21.97
N SER A 316 -3.33 10.88 -21.48
CA SER A 316 -4.63 10.26 -21.72
C SER A 316 -5.76 10.97 -20.97
N SER A 317 -5.54 11.36 -19.71
CA SER A 317 -6.49 12.11 -18.89
C SER A 317 -6.82 13.46 -19.50
N ARG A 318 -5.81 14.18 -20.00
CA ARG A 318 -6.02 15.42 -20.76
C ARG A 318 -6.80 15.15 -22.04
N ASN A 319 -6.46 14.09 -22.78
CA ASN A 319 -7.22 13.70 -23.97
C ASN A 319 -8.68 13.36 -23.65
N ILE A 320 -8.96 12.61 -22.59
CA ILE A 320 -10.32 12.28 -22.15
C ILE A 320 -11.07 13.56 -21.73
N ALA A 321 -10.43 14.45 -20.98
CA ALA A 321 -11.02 15.73 -20.58
C ALA A 321 -11.35 16.63 -21.79
N TYR A 322 -10.43 16.70 -22.77
CA TYR A 322 -10.66 17.43 -24.02
C TYR A 322 -11.69 16.76 -24.94
N LEU A 323 -11.70 15.42 -25.04
CA LEU A 323 -12.64 14.67 -25.85
C LEU A 323 -14.05 14.72 -25.26
N GLY A 324 -14.20 14.56 -23.94
CA GLY A 324 -15.49 14.72 -23.25
C GLY A 324 -16.01 16.17 -23.25
N PHE A 325 -15.12 17.15 -23.46
CA PHE A 325 -15.51 18.53 -23.74
C PHE A 325 -16.01 18.73 -25.18
N LEU A 326 -15.33 18.15 -26.18
CA LEU A 326 -15.67 18.31 -27.60
C LEU A 326 -16.82 17.40 -28.06
N ASN A 327 -16.95 16.22 -27.47
CA ASN A 327 -17.97 15.23 -27.77
C ASN A 327 -18.42 14.53 -26.46
N PRO A 328 -19.53 14.98 -25.85
CA PRO A 328 -20.04 14.41 -24.61
C PRO A 328 -20.32 12.90 -24.68
N ASN A 329 -20.63 12.36 -25.86
CA ASN A 329 -20.88 10.92 -26.04
C ASN A 329 -19.60 10.06 -26.01
N ALA A 330 -18.41 10.66 -26.07
CA ALA A 330 -17.14 9.93 -26.02
C ALA A 330 -16.73 9.50 -24.60
N GLY A 331 -17.39 10.02 -23.55
CA GLY A 331 -17.11 9.76 -22.13
C GLY A 331 -18.07 8.80 -21.43
N GLN A 332 -19.23 8.48 -22.03
CA GLN A 332 -20.35 7.80 -21.38
C GLN A 332 -20.05 6.45 -20.72
N GLN A 333 -18.96 5.76 -21.10
CA GLN A 333 -18.60 4.46 -20.52
C GLN A 333 -17.78 4.56 -19.23
N VAL A 334 -17.30 5.75 -18.86
CA VAL A 334 -16.46 5.98 -17.67
C VAL A 334 -17.03 7.06 -16.76
N GLU A 335 -18.19 7.61 -17.09
CA GLU A 335 -18.94 8.55 -16.25
C GLU A 335 -19.45 7.85 -15.01
N GLY A 336 -19.40 8.52 -13.87
CA GLY A 336 -19.86 7.94 -12.63
C GLY A 336 -19.27 8.53 -11.36
N LEU A 337 -19.79 8.02 -10.25
CA LEU A 337 -19.23 8.18 -8.91
C LEU A 337 -18.30 7.02 -8.58
N TYR A 338 -17.07 7.33 -8.17
CA TYR A 338 -16.02 6.34 -7.92
C TYR A 338 -15.40 6.46 -6.53
N MET A 339 -15.08 5.31 -5.95
CA MET A 339 -14.33 5.14 -4.71
C MET A 339 -12.99 4.45 -5.00
N LEU A 340 -11.91 4.91 -4.38
CA LEU A 340 -10.57 4.28 -4.49
C LEU A 340 -10.24 3.40 -3.27
N GLU A 341 -11.15 3.32 -2.32
CA GLU A 341 -11.06 2.62 -1.05
C GLU A 341 -12.39 1.89 -0.83
N PRO A 342 -12.42 0.78 -0.07
CA PRO A 342 -13.69 0.11 0.23
C PRO A 342 -14.60 1.10 0.95
N TYR A 343 -15.90 1.08 0.69
CA TYR A 343 -16.85 1.93 1.42
C TYR A 343 -16.71 1.76 2.95
N ASP A 344 -16.70 2.87 3.70
CA ASP A 344 -16.75 2.84 5.16
C ASP A 344 -18.05 3.51 5.65
N PRO A 345 -19.00 2.76 6.24
CA PRO A 345 -20.24 3.34 6.76
C PRO A 345 -20.04 4.27 7.95
N LYS A 346 -18.82 4.35 8.51
CA LYS A 346 -18.49 5.22 9.64
C LYS A 346 -17.86 6.55 9.22
N LYS A 347 -17.53 6.72 7.93
CA LYS A 347 -16.84 7.93 7.44
C LYS A 347 -17.79 8.78 6.60
N ILE A 348 -17.65 10.09 6.74
CA ILE A 348 -18.38 11.09 5.97
C ILE A 348 -17.81 11.11 4.55
N PRO A 349 -18.61 10.89 3.49
CA PRO A 349 -18.10 11.02 2.14
C PRO A 349 -17.78 12.47 1.77
N VAL A 350 -16.64 12.66 1.12
CA VAL A 350 -16.23 13.93 0.49
C VAL A 350 -16.17 13.68 -1.01
N VAL A 351 -17.16 14.18 -1.74
CA VAL A 351 -17.24 14.01 -3.20
C VAL A 351 -16.52 15.14 -3.90
N LEU A 352 -15.46 14.78 -4.61
CA LEU A 352 -14.60 15.69 -5.37
C LEU A 352 -15.13 15.81 -6.80
N VAL A 353 -15.54 17.03 -7.19
CA VAL A 353 -16.19 17.32 -8.46
C VAL A 353 -15.30 18.24 -9.31
N HIS A 354 -14.75 17.71 -10.40
CA HIS A 354 -13.85 18.47 -11.27
C HIS A 354 -14.57 19.53 -12.12
N GLY A 355 -13.78 20.44 -12.72
CA GLY A 355 -14.28 21.55 -13.54
C GLY A 355 -14.28 21.26 -15.05
N LEU A 356 -14.55 22.31 -15.83
CA LEU A 356 -14.57 22.29 -17.30
C LEU A 356 -13.24 21.84 -17.90
N ALA A 357 -13.29 20.99 -18.94
CA ALA A 357 -12.12 20.45 -19.63
C ALA A 357 -11.07 19.85 -18.66
N SER A 358 -11.56 19.23 -17.58
CA SER A 358 -10.76 18.61 -16.51
C SER A 358 -11.22 17.16 -16.27
N SER A 359 -10.55 16.47 -15.34
CA SER A 359 -10.86 15.11 -14.92
C SER A 359 -10.60 14.95 -13.40
N PRO A 360 -10.98 13.82 -12.78
CA PRO A 360 -10.77 13.58 -11.35
C PRO A 360 -9.29 13.63 -10.94
N VAL A 361 -8.38 13.39 -11.89
CA VAL A 361 -6.92 13.45 -11.68
C VAL A 361 -6.48 14.83 -11.16
N THR A 362 -7.23 15.90 -11.40
CA THR A 362 -6.91 17.24 -10.86
C THR A 362 -6.88 17.29 -9.33
N TRP A 363 -7.55 16.35 -8.66
CA TRP A 363 -7.63 16.26 -7.20
C TRP A 363 -6.56 15.35 -6.58
N THR A 364 -5.70 14.75 -7.40
CA THR A 364 -4.77 13.69 -6.97
C THR A 364 -3.88 14.11 -5.81
N ASP A 365 -3.18 15.25 -5.89
CA ASP A 365 -2.27 15.68 -4.82
C ASP A 365 -3.05 15.96 -3.52
N MET A 366 -4.21 16.60 -3.64
CA MET A 366 -5.08 16.85 -2.50
C MET A 366 -5.58 15.55 -1.88
N TYR A 367 -6.03 14.58 -2.68
CA TYR A 367 -6.44 13.26 -2.18
C TYR A 367 -5.27 12.53 -1.51
N ASN A 368 -4.08 12.55 -2.13
CA ASN A 368 -2.89 11.90 -1.60
C ASN A 368 -2.51 12.40 -0.21
N ASP A 369 -2.63 13.71 0.03
CA ASP A 369 -2.28 14.33 1.31
C ASP A 369 -3.42 14.28 2.34
N LEU A 370 -4.67 14.55 1.93
CA LEU A 370 -5.79 14.54 2.87
C LEU A 370 -6.07 13.13 3.42
N ARG A 371 -5.86 12.08 2.62
CA ARG A 371 -6.01 10.72 3.11
C ARG A 371 -4.83 10.25 3.97
N SER A 372 -3.67 10.93 3.94
CA SER A 372 -2.53 10.60 4.80
C SER A 372 -2.62 11.27 6.17
N ASP A 373 -3.38 12.36 6.27
CA ASP A 373 -3.68 13.02 7.54
C ASP A 373 -4.56 12.11 8.44
N PRO A 374 -4.09 11.72 9.64
CA PRO A 374 -4.82 10.80 10.51
C PRO A 374 -6.18 11.33 10.99
N ASP A 375 -6.31 12.64 11.20
CA ASP A 375 -7.54 13.26 11.69
C ASP A 375 -8.60 13.38 10.61
N ILE A 376 -8.17 13.59 9.37
CA ILE A 376 -9.07 13.56 8.21
C ILE A 376 -9.45 12.11 7.90
N ARG A 377 -8.46 11.22 7.73
CA ARG A 377 -8.66 9.83 7.33
C ARG A 377 -9.58 9.06 8.27
N LYS A 378 -9.57 9.34 9.57
CA LYS A 378 -10.46 8.66 10.54
C LYS A 378 -11.94 9.04 10.36
N SER A 379 -12.22 10.20 9.75
CA SER A 379 -13.56 10.80 9.73
C SER A 379 -14.15 10.89 8.32
N TYR A 380 -13.30 10.94 7.29
CA TYR A 380 -13.70 11.23 5.92
C TYR A 380 -13.23 10.16 4.94
N GLN A 381 -14.06 9.90 3.93
CA GLN A 381 -13.73 9.06 2.78
C GLN A 381 -13.90 9.85 1.50
N PHE A 382 -12.91 9.83 0.61
CA PHE A 382 -12.94 10.62 -0.63
C PHE A 382 -13.53 9.84 -1.79
N TRP A 383 -14.52 10.43 -2.45
CA TRP A 383 -15.16 9.92 -3.67
C TRP A 383 -14.90 10.88 -4.82
N PHE A 384 -14.97 10.38 -6.05
CA PHE A 384 -14.68 11.14 -7.26
C PHE A 384 -15.87 11.08 -8.20
N TYR A 385 -16.36 12.24 -8.62
CA TYR A 385 -17.39 12.29 -9.66
C TYR A 385 -16.77 12.66 -11.00
N PHE A 386 -16.91 11.79 -12.00
CA PHE A 386 -16.50 12.06 -13.38
C PHE A 386 -17.72 12.26 -14.28
N TYR A 387 -17.74 13.38 -15.00
CA TYR A 387 -18.81 13.74 -15.92
C TYR A 387 -18.27 14.43 -17.18
N PRO A 388 -18.97 14.34 -18.32
CA PRO A 388 -18.49 14.91 -19.57
C PRO A 388 -18.70 16.43 -19.52
N THR A 389 -17.62 17.19 -19.54
CA THR A 389 -17.71 18.63 -19.28
C THR A 389 -18.26 19.45 -20.45
N GLY A 390 -18.47 18.84 -21.62
CA GLY A 390 -19.04 19.49 -22.81
C GLY A 390 -20.56 19.63 -22.79
N GLN A 391 -21.25 18.90 -21.90
CA GLN A 391 -22.70 19.00 -21.77
C GLN A 391 -23.10 20.18 -20.86
N PRO A 392 -24.35 20.68 -20.96
CA PRO A 392 -24.81 21.74 -20.08
C PRO A 392 -24.75 21.31 -18.61
N PHE A 393 -24.18 22.17 -17.75
CA PHE A 393 -23.89 21.81 -16.36
C PHE A 393 -25.13 21.41 -15.53
N TRP A 394 -26.33 21.86 -15.91
CA TRP A 394 -27.58 21.45 -15.25
C TRP A 394 -27.97 20.00 -15.58
N VAL A 395 -27.63 19.52 -16.79
CA VAL A 395 -27.77 18.10 -17.14
C VAL A 395 -26.81 17.26 -16.30
N SER A 396 -25.54 17.70 -16.19
CA SER A 396 -24.56 17.03 -15.31
C SER A 396 -25.00 17.05 -13.85
N GLY A 397 -25.54 18.17 -13.36
CA GLY A 397 -26.08 18.27 -12.00
C GLY A 397 -27.26 17.34 -11.77
N GLN A 398 -28.14 17.19 -12.77
CA GLN A 398 -29.29 16.30 -12.69
C GLN A 398 -28.89 14.81 -12.74
N GLN A 399 -27.87 14.45 -13.54
CA GLN A 399 -27.27 13.11 -13.55
C GLN A 399 -26.58 12.80 -12.23
N PHE A 400 -25.74 13.72 -11.73
CA PHE A 400 -25.05 13.57 -10.45
C PHE A 400 -26.04 13.35 -9.29
N ARG A 401 -27.18 14.07 -9.30
CA ARG A 401 -28.23 13.88 -8.29
C ARG A 401 -28.78 12.45 -8.29
N ARG A 402 -29.03 11.90 -9.49
CA ARG A 402 -29.52 10.51 -9.63
C ARG A 402 -28.47 9.52 -9.16
N GLU A 403 -27.23 9.67 -9.60
CA GLU A 403 -26.13 8.78 -9.20
C GLU A 403 -25.85 8.82 -7.70
N LEU A 404 -25.91 9.99 -7.06
CA LEU A 404 -25.83 10.09 -5.61
C LEU A 404 -26.98 9.34 -4.93
N ALA A 405 -28.22 9.51 -5.41
CA ALA A 405 -29.36 8.79 -4.85
C ALA A 405 -29.24 7.26 -5.02
N ASP A 406 -28.77 6.81 -6.19
CA ASP A 406 -28.52 5.40 -6.47
C ASP A 406 -27.40 4.85 -5.58
N ALA A 407 -26.32 5.60 -5.38
CA ALA A 407 -25.24 5.23 -4.47
C ALA A 407 -25.74 5.11 -3.02
N LEU A 408 -26.54 6.06 -2.53
CA LEU A 408 -27.15 5.98 -1.21
C LEU A 408 -28.04 4.74 -1.06
N ALA A 409 -28.89 4.46 -2.06
CA ALA A 409 -29.77 3.29 -2.04
C ALA A 409 -29.01 1.95 -2.05
N VAL A 410 -27.85 1.89 -2.70
CA VAL A 410 -26.99 0.70 -2.74
C VAL A 410 -26.18 0.53 -1.46
N LEU A 411 -25.59 1.62 -0.95
CA LEU A 411 -24.64 1.59 0.17
C LEU A 411 -25.35 1.52 1.53
N ASP A 412 -26.53 2.13 1.64
CA ASP A 412 -27.31 2.18 2.87
C ASP A 412 -28.81 2.02 2.60
N PRO A 413 -29.25 0.83 2.15
CA PRO A 413 -30.64 0.57 1.81
C PRO A 413 -31.61 0.69 2.99
N GLN A 414 -31.10 0.67 4.23
CA GLN A 414 -31.91 0.79 5.46
C GLN A 414 -31.90 2.22 6.03
N GLY A 415 -30.98 3.08 5.58
CA GLY A 415 -30.86 4.45 6.11
C GLY A 415 -30.21 4.51 7.51
N ASP A 416 -29.36 3.54 7.85
CA ASP A 416 -28.72 3.44 9.16
C ASP A 416 -27.37 4.17 9.24
N ALA A 417 -26.76 4.50 8.08
CA ALA A 417 -25.43 5.09 7.98
C ALA A 417 -25.49 6.62 8.09
N GLN A 418 -25.60 7.14 9.33
CA GLN A 418 -25.62 8.58 9.63
C GLN A 418 -24.55 9.44 8.91
N PRO A 419 -23.30 8.97 8.66
CA PRO A 419 -22.33 9.77 7.91
C PRO A 419 -22.74 10.11 6.47
N LEU A 420 -23.62 9.31 5.84
CA LEU A 420 -24.13 9.60 4.50
C LEU A 420 -25.08 10.81 4.46
N ASP A 421 -25.70 11.17 5.58
CA ASP A 421 -26.50 12.40 5.69
C ASP A 421 -25.63 13.67 5.75
N GLN A 422 -24.31 13.52 5.84
CA GLN A 422 -23.35 14.61 6.01
C GLN A 422 -22.39 14.76 4.83
N ILE A 423 -22.74 14.21 3.66
CA ILE A 423 -21.89 14.26 2.46
C ILE A 423 -21.41 15.69 2.18
N VAL A 424 -20.09 15.83 2.04
CA VAL A 424 -19.43 17.09 1.70
C VAL A 424 -19.13 17.10 0.21
N LEU A 425 -19.52 18.18 -0.48
CA LEU A 425 -19.23 18.37 -1.91
C LEU A 425 -18.13 19.42 -2.09
N VAL A 426 -17.05 19.05 -2.79
CA VAL A 426 -15.94 19.95 -3.11
C VAL A 426 -15.87 20.09 -4.63
N GLY A 427 -16.33 21.23 -5.13
CA GLY A 427 -16.39 21.51 -6.56
C GLY A 427 -15.37 22.55 -7.02
N HIS A 428 -14.64 22.26 -8.10
CA HIS A 428 -13.76 23.23 -8.75
C HIS A 428 -14.43 23.87 -9.98
N SER A 429 -14.49 25.21 -10.04
CA SER A 429 -15.05 25.95 -11.18
C SER A 429 -16.47 25.46 -11.55
N MET A 430 -16.71 24.95 -12.77
CA MET A 430 -18.00 24.37 -13.17
C MET A 430 -18.45 23.22 -12.26
N GLY A 431 -17.52 22.46 -11.68
CA GLY A 431 -17.82 21.45 -10.68
C GLY A 431 -18.46 22.03 -9.41
N GLY A 432 -18.17 23.30 -9.09
CA GLY A 432 -18.84 24.03 -8.03
C GLY A 432 -20.31 24.34 -8.34
N LEU A 433 -20.65 24.61 -9.61
CA LEU A 433 -22.05 24.77 -10.04
C LEU A 433 -22.79 23.43 -9.94
N VAL A 434 -22.18 22.35 -10.45
CA VAL A 434 -22.72 20.98 -10.37
C VAL A 434 -22.94 20.55 -8.92
N SER A 435 -21.99 20.87 -8.03
CA SER A 435 -22.09 20.59 -6.59
C SER A 435 -23.19 21.42 -5.92
N ARG A 436 -23.26 22.72 -6.22
CA ARG A 436 -24.29 23.61 -5.67
C ARG A 436 -25.69 23.17 -6.07
N LEU A 437 -25.88 22.67 -7.29
CA LEU A 437 -27.19 22.14 -7.69
C LEU A 437 -27.66 21.01 -6.78
N GLN A 438 -26.78 20.24 -6.12
CA GLN A 438 -27.21 19.17 -5.22
C GLN A 438 -27.81 19.68 -3.91
N THR A 439 -27.50 20.91 -3.52
CA THR A 439 -27.97 21.51 -2.26
C THR A 439 -29.18 22.43 -2.45
N LEU A 440 -29.65 22.57 -3.69
CA LEU A 440 -30.80 23.41 -4.04
C LEU A 440 -32.04 22.55 -4.31
N ASP A 441 -33.12 22.86 -3.60
CA ASP A 441 -34.48 22.48 -4.00
C ASP A 441 -35.03 23.57 -4.93
N SER A 442 -35.03 23.30 -6.23
CA SER A 442 -35.48 24.25 -7.23
C SER A 442 -36.99 24.31 -7.38
N ARG A 443 -37.70 23.26 -6.93
CA ARG A 443 -39.11 23.04 -7.26
C ARG A 443 -39.36 23.35 -8.75
N GLU A 444 -40.38 24.16 -9.04
CA GLU A 444 -40.73 24.63 -10.38
C GLU A 444 -40.06 25.97 -10.74
N ASP A 445 -39.25 26.58 -9.87
CA ASP A 445 -38.73 27.94 -10.10
C ASP A 445 -37.84 28.01 -11.35
N TYR A 446 -37.02 26.98 -11.61
CA TYR A 446 -36.22 26.92 -12.84
C TYR A 446 -37.06 26.64 -14.09
N TRP A 447 -38.14 25.88 -13.94
CA TRP A 447 -39.06 25.60 -15.04
C TRP A 447 -39.80 26.88 -15.46
N HIS A 448 -40.25 27.67 -14.48
CA HIS A 448 -40.91 28.95 -14.71
C HIS A 448 -40.01 30.04 -15.30
N LEU A 449 -38.69 29.86 -15.36
CA LEU A 449 -37.82 30.75 -16.13
C LEU A 449 -37.96 30.58 -17.64
N VAL A 450 -38.44 29.41 -18.10
CA VAL A 450 -38.50 29.05 -19.52
C VAL A 450 -39.91 28.72 -20.01
N SER A 451 -40.86 28.42 -19.11
CA SER A 451 -42.24 28.12 -19.45
C SER A 451 -43.24 28.47 -18.33
N ASP A 452 -44.33 29.15 -18.69
CA ASP A 452 -45.47 29.39 -17.79
C ASP A 452 -46.40 28.17 -17.68
N ALA A 453 -46.36 27.27 -18.68
CA ALA A 453 -47.10 26.00 -18.68
C ALA A 453 -46.28 24.93 -17.95
N SER A 454 -46.93 24.10 -17.14
CA SER A 454 -46.32 22.95 -16.45
C SER A 454 -45.71 21.93 -17.44
N PRO A 455 -44.73 21.11 -17.01
CA PRO A 455 -44.16 20.08 -17.88
C PRO A 455 -45.21 19.11 -18.44
N GLU A 456 -46.28 18.85 -17.67
CA GLU A 456 -47.39 17.96 -18.04
C GLU A 456 -48.30 18.55 -19.13
N GLU A 457 -48.36 19.87 -19.25
CA GLU A 457 -49.15 20.59 -20.26
C GLU A 457 -48.45 20.67 -21.62
N LEU A 458 -47.13 20.43 -21.68
CA LEU A 458 -46.33 20.51 -22.90
C LEU A 458 -46.33 19.22 -23.76
N GLN A 459 -47.41 18.44 -23.74
CA GLN A 459 -47.53 17.26 -24.60
C GLN A 459 -47.44 17.65 -26.09
N GLY A 460 -46.33 17.26 -26.73
CA GLY A 460 -46.07 17.36 -28.16
C GLY A 460 -45.62 16.03 -28.72
#